data_AF-A0A8T3X7D7-F1
#
_entry.id   AF-A0A8T3X7D7-F1
#
_cell.length_a   1.000
_cell.length_b   1.000
_cell.length_c   1.000
_cell.angle_alpha   90.00
_cell.angle_beta   90.00
_cell.angle_gamma   90.00
#
_symmetry.space_group_name_H-M   'P 1'
#
loop_
_entity.id
_entity.type
_entity.pdbx_description
1 polymer ?
#
loop_
_entity_poly.entity_id
_entity_poly.type
_entity_poly.pdbx_seq_one_letter_code
_entity_poly.pdbx_strand_id
1 'polypeptide(L)'
;MKNQETFDVYYDELGDFLEISFGLPPETEYTEDLEEGIFVTKDRETQEIKSIGILSFKKRAREAILKRVLKQLGMSIPLEISVPSK
;
A
#
# COMPACT_ATOMS: atom_id res chain seq x y z
N MET A 1 21.62 -5.49 10.99
CA MET A 1 20.80 -4.26 10.96
C MET A 1 19.37 -4.68 11.30
N LYS A 2 18.71 -4.04 12.25
CA LYS A 2 17.36 -4.44 12.69
C LYS A 2 16.36 -3.96 11.64
N ASN A 3 15.71 -4.90 10.94
CA ASN A 3 14.51 -4.63 10.16
C ASN A 3 13.46 -4.10 11.13
N GLN A 4 13.23 -2.79 11.11
CA GLN A 4 12.08 -2.21 11.78
C GLN A 4 10.89 -2.46 10.84
N GLU A 5 10.06 -3.45 11.19
CA GLU A 5 8.80 -3.75 10.52
C GLU A 5 7.78 -2.64 10.84
N THR A 6 8.06 -1.43 10.37
CA THR A 6 7.16 -0.28 10.49
C THR A 6 6.35 -0.16 9.22
N PHE A 7 5.09 0.27 9.36
CA PHE A 7 4.29 0.71 8.24
C PHE A 7 3.58 2.00 8.63
N ASP A 8 3.45 2.88 7.66
CA ASP A 8 2.71 4.14 7.79
C ASP A 8 1.55 4.13 6.81
N VAL A 9 0.42 4.69 7.23
CA VAL A 9 -0.79 4.76 6.42
C VAL A 9 -1.16 6.22 6.23
N TYR A 10 -1.24 6.65 4.98
CA TYR A 10 -1.66 7.98 4.59
C TYR A 10 -2.91 7.90 3.72
N TYR A 11 -3.91 8.74 4.00
CA TYR A 11 -5.12 8.83 3.21
C TYR A 11 -5.40 10.29 2.84
N ASP A 12 -5.44 10.56 1.54
CA ASP A 12 -5.91 11.83 0.98
C ASP A 12 -7.42 11.74 0.70
N GLU A 13 -8.21 12.46 1.49
CA GLU A 13 -9.66 12.48 1.38
C GLU A 13 -10.17 13.14 0.09
N LEU A 14 -9.44 14.14 -0.43
CA LEU A 14 -9.83 14.92 -1.62
C LEU A 14 -9.56 14.11 -2.89
N GLY A 15 -8.38 13.49 -2.98
CA GLY A 15 -7.99 12.61 -4.08
C GLY A 15 -8.62 11.20 -4.03
N ASP A 16 -9.25 10.83 -2.90
CA ASP A 16 -9.67 9.46 -2.59
C ASP A 16 -8.53 8.45 -2.83
N PHE A 17 -7.38 8.74 -2.23
CA PHE A 17 -6.14 8.00 -2.44
C PHE A 17 -5.58 7.50 -1.11
N LEU A 18 -5.36 6.18 -1.01
CA LEU A 18 -4.68 5.55 0.11
C LEU A 18 -3.25 5.20 -0.30
N GLU A 19 -2.28 5.54 0.55
CA GLU A 19 -0.92 5.03 0.46
C GLU A 19 -0.54 4.30 1.76
N ILE A 20 0.10 3.14 1.61
CA ILE A 20 0.72 2.41 2.71
C ILE A 20 2.19 2.25 2.41
N SER A 21 3.04 2.79 3.27
CA SER A 21 4.50 2.73 3.14
C SER A 21 5.07 1.73 4.13
N PHE A 22 6.16 1.06 3.74
CA PHE A 22 6.79 -0.02 4.51
C PHE A 22 8.26 0.27 4.78
N GLY A 23 8.66 0.13 6.04
CA GLY A 23 10.05 0.30 6.47
C GLY A 23 10.54 1.73 6.27
N LEU A 24 11.80 1.84 5.82
CA LEU A 24 12.44 3.13 5.56
C LEU A 24 12.33 3.51 4.07
N PRO A 25 12.24 4.81 3.76
CA PRO A 25 12.33 5.30 2.39
C PRO A 25 13.61 4.80 1.71
N PRO A 26 13.52 4.30 0.47
CA PRO A 26 14.68 3.89 -0.30
C PRO A 26 15.53 5.10 -0.73
N GLU A 27 16.81 4.88 -1.03
CA GLU A 27 17.64 5.92 -1.68
C GLU A 27 17.23 6.13 -3.15
N THR A 28 16.80 5.06 -3.82
CA THR A 28 16.30 5.11 -5.19
C THR A 28 15.07 4.23 -5.37
N GLU A 29 14.08 4.75 -6.10
CA GLU A 29 12.81 4.06 -6.29
C GLU A 29 12.26 4.16 -7.71
N TYR A 30 11.23 3.37 -7.94
CA TYR A 30 10.33 3.50 -9.07
C TYR A 30 8.94 2.99 -8.70
N THR A 31 7.94 3.54 -9.37
CA THR A 31 6.54 3.14 -9.21
C THR A 31 6.08 2.48 -10.50
N GLU A 32 5.34 1.39 -10.36
CA GLU A 32 4.69 0.69 -11.47
C GLU A 32 3.20 0.47 -11.17
N ASP A 33 2.41 0.37 -12.24
CA ASP A 33 1.02 -0.04 -12.15
C ASP A 33 0.96 -1.55 -11.92
N LEU A 34 0.39 -1.96 -10.78
CA LEU A 34 0.07 -3.37 -10.55
C LEU A 34 -1.21 -3.75 -11.32
N GLU A 35 -2.18 -2.85 -11.30
CA GLU A 35 -3.43 -2.89 -12.06
C GLU A 35 -4.06 -1.49 -12.07
N GLU A 36 -5.19 -1.33 -12.78
CA GLU A 36 -5.87 -0.03 -12.88
C GLU A 36 -6.18 0.57 -11.49
N GLY A 37 -5.53 1.70 -11.20
CA GLY A 37 -5.70 2.45 -9.96
C GLY A 37 -4.98 1.85 -8.75
N ILE A 38 -4.05 0.92 -8.96
CA ILE A 38 -3.20 0.34 -7.90
C ILE A 38 -1.74 0.42 -8.31
N PHE A 39 -0.96 1.12 -7.50
CA PHE A 39 0.44 1.39 -7.73
C PHE A 39 1.29 0.68 -6.69
N VAL A 40 2.48 0.23 -7.09
CA VAL A 40 3.48 -0.33 -6.19
C VAL A 40 4.78 0.42 -6.41
N THR A 41 5.32 1.00 -5.33
CA THR A 41 6.64 1.61 -5.33
C THR A 41 7.64 0.62 -4.79
N LYS A 42 8.77 0.45 -5.48
CA LYS A 42 9.85 -0.47 -5.10
C LYS A 42 11.18 0.25 -5.03
N ASP A 43 12.02 -0.23 -4.13
CA ASP A 43 13.44 0.09 -4.13
C ASP A 43 14.08 -0.48 -5.40
N ARG A 44 14.82 0.36 -6.12
CA ARG A 44 15.36 -0.01 -7.44
C ARG A 44 16.41 -1.12 -7.36
N GLU A 45 17.23 -1.12 -6.31
CA GLU A 45 18.37 -2.01 -6.18
C GLU A 45 17.95 -3.39 -5.63
N THR A 46 17.07 -3.38 -4.63
CA THR A 46 16.67 -4.58 -3.88
C THR A 46 15.35 -5.18 -4.37
N GLN A 47 14.57 -4.43 -5.15
CA GLN A 47 13.21 -4.80 -5.56
C GLN A 47 12.22 -4.95 -4.39
N GLU A 48 12.61 -4.49 -3.18
CA GLU A 48 11.73 -4.50 -2.02
C GLU A 48 10.57 -3.53 -2.23
N ILE A 49 9.36 -3.95 -1.87
CA ILE A 49 8.16 -3.11 -1.94
C ILE A 49 8.22 -2.07 -0.82
N LYS A 50 8.19 -0.79 -1.19
CA LYS A 50 8.28 0.34 -0.29
C LYS A 50 6.95 1.05 -0.07
N SER A 51 6.05 1.05 -1.05
CA SER A 51 4.67 1.49 -0.81
C SER A 51 3.65 0.85 -1.76
N ILE A 52 2.38 0.89 -1.34
CA ILE A 52 1.21 0.53 -2.14
C ILE A 52 0.27 1.74 -2.17
N GLY A 53 -0.01 2.25 -3.36
CA GLY A 53 -0.98 3.33 -3.61
C GLY A 53 -2.27 2.79 -4.20
N ILE A 54 -3.43 3.28 -3.74
CA ILE A 54 -4.76 2.86 -4.21
C ILE A 54 -5.64 4.09 -4.46
N LEU A 55 -6.02 4.31 -5.72
CA LEU A 55 -6.98 5.33 -6.13
C LEU A 55 -8.43 4.85 -5.97
N SER A 56 -9.33 5.80 -5.74
CA SER A 56 -10.76 5.54 -5.51
C SER A 56 -10.97 4.58 -4.32
N PHE A 57 -10.18 4.74 -3.25
CA PHE A 57 -10.11 3.78 -2.15
C PHE A 57 -11.45 3.59 -1.45
N LYS A 58 -12.26 4.64 -1.24
CA LYS A 58 -13.59 4.51 -0.59
C LYS A 58 -14.48 3.44 -1.23
N LYS A 59 -14.49 3.38 -2.57
CA LYS A 59 -15.26 2.36 -3.31
C LYS A 59 -14.61 0.99 -3.15
N ARG A 60 -13.30 0.91 -3.37
CA ARG A 60 -12.54 -0.35 -3.38
C ARG A 60 -12.36 -0.98 -2.00
N ALA A 61 -12.42 -0.20 -0.92
CA ALA A 61 -12.37 -0.68 0.46
C ALA A 61 -13.53 -1.65 0.75
N ARG A 62 -14.72 -1.38 0.19
CA ARG A 62 -15.89 -2.27 0.29
C ARG A 62 -15.67 -3.62 -0.41
N GLU A 63 -14.78 -3.65 -1.40
CA GLU A 63 -14.42 -4.84 -2.18
C GLU A 63 -13.21 -5.58 -1.59
N ALA A 64 -12.77 -5.20 -0.37
CA ALA A 64 -11.59 -5.76 0.31
C ALA A 64 -10.29 -5.67 -0.51
N ILE A 65 -10.14 -4.60 -1.29
CA ILE A 65 -9.04 -4.44 -2.26
C ILE A 65 -7.66 -4.60 -1.63
N LEU A 66 -7.44 -3.98 -0.47
CA LEU A 66 -6.14 -3.96 0.18
C LEU A 66 -5.69 -5.38 0.56
N LYS A 67 -6.62 -6.19 1.08
CA LYS A 67 -6.36 -7.59 1.41
C LYS A 67 -6.01 -8.41 0.17
N ARG A 68 -6.64 -8.14 -0.97
CA ARG A 68 -6.33 -8.79 -2.26
C ARG A 68 -4.93 -8.41 -2.73
N VAL A 69 -4.60 -7.11 -2.73
CA VAL A 69 -3.29 -6.60 -3.18
C VAL A 69 -2.17 -7.18 -2.32
N LEU A 70 -2.30 -7.12 -0.99
CA LEU A 70 -1.31 -7.69 -0.08
C LEU A 70 -1.08 -9.17 -0.35
N LYS A 71 -2.16 -9.95 -0.54
CA LYS A 71 -2.06 -11.38 -0.88
C LYS A 71 -1.36 -11.60 -2.23
N GLN A 72 -1.64 -10.79 -3.23
CA GLN A 72 -1.00 -10.87 -4.56
C GLN A 72 0.50 -10.57 -4.47
N LEU A 73 0.91 -9.67 -3.58
CA LEU A 73 2.30 -9.31 -3.33
C LEU A 73 3.01 -10.26 -2.35
N GLY A 74 2.33 -11.30 -1.85
CA GLY A 74 2.88 -12.22 -0.85
C GLY A 74 3.11 -11.58 0.53
N MET A 75 2.46 -10.45 0.80
CA MET A 75 2.60 -9.69 2.03
C MET A 75 1.45 -9.99 2.99
N SER A 76 1.76 -10.03 4.28
CA SER A 76 0.78 -10.06 5.36
C SER A 76 1.13 -8.99 6.38
N ILE A 77 0.27 -7.99 6.53
CA ILE A 77 0.37 -7.00 7.60
C ILE A 77 -0.74 -7.23 8.63
N PRO A 78 -0.44 -7.11 9.94
CA PRO A 78 -1.44 -7.22 11.00
C PRO A 78 -2.30 -5.96 11.02
N LEU A 79 -3.21 -5.83 10.04
CA LEU A 79 -4.08 -4.67 9.90
C LEU A 79 -5.53 -5.06 10.21
N GLU A 80 -6.13 -4.42 11.22
CA GLU A 80 -7.57 -4.43 11.42
C GLU A 80 -8.19 -3.26 10.66
N ILE A 81 -8.86 -3.55 9.54
CA ILE A 81 -9.59 -2.54 8.77
C ILE A 81 -11.04 -2.54 9.27
N SER A 82 -11.46 -1.47 9.95
CA SER A 82 -12.87 -1.22 10.24
C SER A 82 -13.41 -0.20 9.23
N VAL A 83 -14.42 -0.60 8.47
CA VAL A 83 -15.20 0.33 7.63
C VAL A 83 -16.46 0.66 8.44
N PRO A 84 -16.71 1.92 8.82
CA PRO A 84 -17.94 2.27 9.50
C PRO A 84 -19.14 1.90 8.63
N SER A 85 -20.01 1.03 9.15
CA SER A 85 -21.30 0.76 8.55
C SER A 85 -22.14 2.04 8.65
N LYS A 86 -22.59 2.57 7.50
CA LYS A 86 -23.69 3.55 7.46
C LYS A 86 -25.02 2.82 7.58
#